data_AF-A0A519EBP1-F1
#
_entry.id   AF-A0A519EBP1-F1
#
_cell.length_a   1.000
_cell.length_b   1.000
_cell.length_c   1.000
_cell.angle_alpha   90.00
_cell.angle_beta   90.00
_cell.angle_gamma   90.00
#
_symmetry.space_group_name_H-M   'P 1'
#
loop_
_entity.id
_entity.type
_entity.pdbx_description
1 polymer ?
#
loop_
_entity_poly.entity_id
_entity_poly.type
_entity_poly.pdbx_seq_one_letter_code
_entity_poly.pdbx_strand_id
1 'polypeptide(L)'
;MDLGGVPLVPDEILANTIPKSELGTPKAGTAVKASRMDHVHPTISWRGRVTLGADGKATVTFGRSFAAEPVIQLTAINPVGNKIVLEVESDTKTGDVWTGAVITGTRARSLPTLTGVSGLLTAVITGINTVTTALSGFNLFTDPAAGVVVNVLVIEPSA
;
A
#
# COMPACT_ATOMS: atom_id res chain seq x y z
N MET A 1 -31.55 -7.09 14.86
CA MET A 1 -30.40 -6.54 15.60
C MET A 1 -29.75 -5.53 14.68
N ASP A 2 -30.06 -4.27 14.92
CA ASP A 2 -29.53 -3.12 14.18
C ASP A 2 -28.13 -2.83 14.74
N LEU A 3 -27.09 -3.08 13.95
CA LEU A 3 -25.72 -2.70 14.29
C LEU A 3 -25.57 -1.22 13.97
N GLY A 4 -26.05 -0.40 14.90
CA GLY A 4 -25.96 1.06 14.84
C GLY A 4 -24.59 1.50 14.36
N GLY A 5 -24.60 2.34 13.32
CA GLY A 5 -23.43 2.90 12.68
C GLY A 5 -22.50 3.51 13.72
N VAL A 6 -21.34 2.87 13.91
CA VAL A 6 -20.25 3.43 14.70
C VAL A 6 -19.85 4.74 14.02
N PRO A 7 -19.95 5.89 14.71
CA PRO A 7 -19.49 7.16 14.16
C PRO A 7 -18.01 7.00 13.79
N LEU A 8 -17.69 7.36 12.54
CA LEU A 8 -16.29 7.54 12.12
C LEU A 8 -15.63 8.47 13.14
N VAL A 9 -14.49 8.04 13.67
CA VAL A 9 -13.68 8.82 14.62
C VAL A 9 -13.51 10.24 14.05
N PRO A 10 -13.72 11.31 14.82
CA PRO A 10 -13.59 12.68 14.33
C PRO A 10 -12.23 12.88 13.67
N ASP A 11 -12.21 13.61 12.55
CA ASP A 11 -11.00 14.06 11.86
C ASP A 11 -9.99 14.57 12.90
N GLU A 12 -8.89 13.82 13.08
CA GLU A 12 -7.77 14.30 13.87
C GLU A 12 -7.25 15.57 13.21
N ILE A 13 -7.18 16.68 13.96
CA ILE A 13 -6.63 17.94 13.49
C ILE A 13 -5.17 17.70 13.09
N LEU A 14 -4.93 17.72 11.78
CA LEU A 14 -3.60 17.55 11.18
C LEU A 14 -2.82 18.86 11.29
N ALA A 15 -1.57 18.81 11.76
CA ALA A 15 -0.69 19.98 11.78
C ALA A 15 -0.27 20.37 10.34
N ASN A 16 -0.18 21.66 10.05
CA ASN A 16 0.08 22.23 8.71
C ASN A 16 1.38 23.05 8.63
N THR A 17 2.32 22.87 9.56
CA THR A 17 3.52 23.71 9.69
C THR A 17 4.78 22.89 10.02
N ILE A 18 5.87 23.14 9.28
CA ILE A 18 7.20 22.53 9.45
C ILE A 18 7.86 23.06 10.74
N PRO A 19 8.56 22.23 11.52
CA PRO A 19 9.27 22.67 12.73
C PRO A 19 10.43 23.62 12.46
N LYS A 20 10.57 24.62 13.32
CA LYS A 20 11.59 25.68 13.20
C LYS A 20 13.00 25.22 13.58
N SER A 21 13.13 24.06 14.25
CA SER A 21 14.41 23.59 14.81
C SER A 21 15.45 23.09 13.80
N GLU A 22 15.07 22.87 12.54
CA GLU A 22 15.97 22.36 11.49
C GLU A 22 16.61 23.45 10.62
N LEU A 23 16.26 24.72 10.85
CA LEU A 23 16.71 25.86 10.04
C LEU A 23 18.02 26.53 10.53
N GLY A 24 18.80 25.89 11.40
CA GLY A 24 20.00 26.53 11.98
C GLY A 24 21.11 25.58 12.46
N THR A 25 22.31 26.14 12.63
CA THR A 25 23.51 25.41 13.10
C THR A 25 23.33 24.95 14.55
N PRO A 26 23.44 23.64 14.86
CA PRO A 26 23.18 23.14 16.20
C PRO A 26 24.22 23.67 17.21
N LYS A 27 23.77 24.27 18.32
CA LYS A 27 24.63 24.63 19.46
C LYS A 27 24.61 23.52 20.50
N ALA A 28 25.79 23.05 20.92
CA ALA A 28 25.93 22.09 21.99
C ALA A 28 25.45 22.69 23.32
N GLY A 29 24.37 22.16 23.89
CA GLY A 29 23.82 22.61 25.15
C GLY A 29 22.81 21.62 25.73
N THR A 30 22.89 21.41 27.05
CA THR A 30 22.08 20.54 27.92
C THR A 30 20.66 20.28 27.41
N ALA A 31 20.34 18.99 27.18
CA ALA A 31 19.07 18.54 26.63
C ALA A 31 17.89 18.91 27.52
N VAL A 32 17.23 20.02 27.20
CA VAL A 32 15.90 20.34 27.73
C VAL A 32 14.91 19.35 27.11
N LYS A 33 14.48 18.33 27.87
CA LYS A 33 13.35 17.43 27.53
C LYS A 33 12.00 18.17 27.62
N ALA A 34 11.85 19.29 26.95
CA ALA A 34 10.56 19.93 26.77
C ALA A 34 10.12 19.72 25.33
N SER A 35 8.86 19.28 25.14
CA SER A 35 8.13 19.53 23.90
C SER A 35 8.28 21.02 23.60
N ARG A 36 9.03 21.37 22.56
CA ARG A 36 9.16 22.76 22.14
C ARG A 36 8.12 22.99 21.06
N MET A 37 7.49 24.17 21.09
CA MET A 37 6.43 24.60 20.16
C MET A 37 6.85 24.54 18.68
N ASP A 38 8.15 24.42 18.45
CA ASP A 38 8.88 24.40 17.19
C ASP A 38 9.41 23.00 16.80
N HIS A 39 8.99 21.91 17.46
CA HIS A 39 9.22 20.52 17.05
C HIS A 39 7.89 19.88 16.63
N VAL A 40 7.77 19.53 15.35
CA VAL A 40 6.62 18.92 14.71
C VAL A 40 7.14 17.74 13.90
N HIS A 41 6.74 16.52 14.25
CA HIS A 41 7.08 15.34 13.44
C HIS A 41 6.36 15.43 12.09
N PRO A 42 6.90 14.84 11.00
CA PRO A 42 6.14 14.60 9.78
C PRO A 42 4.84 13.89 10.19
N THR A 43 3.74 14.63 10.18
CA THR A 43 2.48 14.11 10.64
C THR A 43 1.97 13.15 9.60
N ILE A 44 1.39 12.04 10.05
CA ILE A 44 0.48 11.26 9.24
C ILE A 44 -0.56 12.24 8.69
N SER A 45 -0.54 12.47 7.39
CA SER A 45 -1.31 13.53 6.77
C SER A 45 -2.69 13.08 6.33
N TRP A 46 -2.92 11.78 6.21
CA TRP A 46 -4.24 11.20 6.06
C TRP A 46 -4.16 9.68 6.27
N ARG A 47 -5.26 9.09 6.75
CA ARG A 47 -5.42 7.63 6.87
C ARG A 47 -6.78 7.22 6.33
N GLY A 48 -6.84 6.09 5.64
CA GLY A 48 -8.09 5.53 5.13
C GLY A 48 -8.02 4.03 4.90
N ARG A 49 -9.17 3.46 4.53
CA ARG A 49 -9.29 2.06 4.14
C ARG A 49 -10.02 1.96 2.84
N VAL A 50 -9.55 1.08 1.97
CA VAL A 50 -10.22 0.74 0.71
C VAL A 50 -10.24 -0.77 0.54
N THR A 51 -11.23 -1.26 -0.20
CA THR A 51 -11.33 -2.67 -0.56
C THR A 51 -10.99 -2.79 -2.04
N LEU A 52 -10.06 -3.69 -2.37
CA LEU A 52 -9.70 -3.95 -3.77
C LEU A 52 -10.88 -4.60 -4.51
N GLY A 53 -11.19 -4.06 -5.69
CA GLY A 53 -12.22 -4.55 -6.59
C GLY A 53 -11.88 -5.89 -7.22
N ALA A 54 -12.75 -6.36 -8.12
CA ALA A 54 -12.59 -7.66 -8.80
C ALA A 54 -11.32 -7.73 -9.67
N ASP A 55 -10.86 -6.59 -10.17
CA ASP A 55 -9.62 -6.41 -10.93
C ASP A 55 -8.38 -6.23 -10.04
N GLY A 56 -8.54 -6.28 -8.71
CA GLY A 56 -7.45 -6.08 -7.76
C GLY A 56 -7.09 -4.61 -7.55
N LYS A 57 -7.92 -3.67 -8.00
CA LYS A 57 -7.65 -2.22 -7.91
C LYS A 57 -8.60 -1.51 -6.96
N ALA A 58 -8.16 -0.38 -6.43
CA ALA A 58 -9.04 0.56 -5.74
C ALA A 58 -8.58 2.00 -5.94
N THR A 59 -9.53 2.91 -6.14
CA THR A 59 -9.26 4.35 -6.12
C THR A 59 -9.38 4.86 -4.69
N VAL A 60 -8.35 5.58 -4.24
CA VAL A 60 -8.27 6.26 -2.96
C VAL A 60 -8.37 7.75 -3.20
N THR A 61 -9.37 8.40 -2.62
CA THR A 61 -9.45 9.87 -2.56
C THR A 61 -8.92 10.32 -1.21
N PHE A 62 -7.93 11.21 -1.22
CA PHE A 62 -7.38 11.76 0.01
C PHE A 62 -8.37 12.76 0.63
N GLY A 63 -8.40 12.82 1.97
CA GLY A 63 -9.24 13.79 2.68
C GLY A 63 -8.78 15.24 2.53
N ARG A 64 -7.57 15.45 1.99
CA ARG A 64 -7.00 16.77 1.68
C ARG A 64 -6.12 16.70 0.45
N SER A 65 -5.79 17.86 -0.12
CA SER A 65 -4.84 17.97 -1.22
C SER A 65 -3.40 18.19 -0.72
N PHE A 66 -2.42 17.79 -1.53
CA PHE A 66 -1.00 17.96 -1.25
C PHE A 66 -0.33 18.75 -2.37
N ALA A 67 0.54 19.70 -2.02
CA ALA A 67 1.31 20.47 -3.00
C ALA A 67 2.52 19.68 -3.54
N ALA A 68 3.15 18.88 -2.67
CA ALA A 68 4.22 17.95 -3.03
C ALA A 68 3.69 16.52 -3.17
N GLU A 69 4.42 15.68 -3.90
CA GLU A 69 4.06 14.25 -4.06
C GLU A 69 4.05 13.54 -2.70
N PRO A 70 2.90 13.01 -2.27
CA PRO A 70 2.82 12.40 -0.96
C PRO A 70 3.45 11.00 -0.95
N VAL A 71 4.02 10.61 0.19
CA VAL A 71 4.46 9.23 0.42
C VAL A 71 3.25 8.40 0.84
N ILE A 72 2.96 7.34 0.09
CA ILE A 72 1.83 6.45 0.35
C ILE A 72 2.34 5.11 0.87
N GLN A 73 1.91 4.73 2.07
CA GLN A 73 2.18 3.43 2.65
C GLN A 73 0.91 2.57 2.67
N LEU A 74 1.02 1.37 2.10
CA LEU A 74 -0.08 0.42 1.95
C LEU A 74 0.13 -0.77 2.89
N THR A 75 -0.92 -1.23 3.54
CA THR A 75 -0.86 -2.43 4.38
C THR A 75 -2.15 -3.22 4.25
N ALA A 76 -2.05 -4.48 3.82
CA ALA A 76 -3.21 -5.37 3.77
C ALA A 76 -3.69 -5.71 5.19
N ILE A 77 -5.00 -5.64 5.42
CA ILE A 77 -5.63 -6.01 6.68
C ILE A 77 -6.13 -7.44 6.57
N ASN A 78 -5.63 -8.32 7.45
CA ASN A 78 -5.99 -9.74 7.52
C ASN A 78 -6.05 -10.45 6.15
N PRO A 79 -4.99 -10.35 5.31
CA PRO A 79 -5.02 -11.00 4.01
C PRO A 79 -5.09 -12.51 4.17
N VAL A 80 -6.14 -13.12 3.63
CA VAL A 80 -6.26 -14.59 3.52
C VAL A 80 -5.60 -15.10 2.25
N GLY A 81 -5.12 -16.34 2.25
CA GLY A 81 -4.54 -17.01 1.06
C GLY A 81 -3.07 -16.66 0.81
N ASN A 82 -2.68 -16.64 -0.46
CA ASN A 82 -1.28 -16.41 -0.85
C ASN A 82 -0.84 -14.96 -0.57
N LYS A 83 0.49 -14.78 -0.48
CA LYS A 83 1.14 -13.48 -0.26
C LYS A 83 0.61 -12.43 -1.24
N ILE A 84 0.39 -11.21 -0.75
CA ILE A 84 -0.07 -10.07 -1.53
C ILE A 84 1.08 -9.09 -1.72
N VAL A 85 1.18 -8.54 -2.93
CA VAL A 85 1.99 -7.37 -3.26
C VAL A 85 1.04 -6.22 -3.49
N LEU A 86 1.30 -5.08 -2.84
CA LEU A 86 0.49 -3.87 -2.95
C LEU A 86 1.37 -2.76 -3.52
N GLU A 87 0.84 -2.03 -4.48
CA GLU A 87 1.55 -0.97 -5.19
C GLU A 87 0.61 0.21 -5.44
N VAL A 88 1.20 1.41 -5.52
CA VAL A 88 0.53 2.57 -6.10
C VAL A 88 0.71 2.46 -7.61
N GLU A 89 -0.39 2.28 -8.33
CA GLU A 89 -0.37 2.15 -9.79
C GLU A 89 -0.27 3.52 -10.46
N SER A 90 -1.03 4.48 -9.94
CA SER A 90 -0.98 5.86 -10.41
C SER A 90 -1.47 6.81 -9.34
N ASP A 91 -1.00 8.03 -9.40
CA ASP A 91 -1.45 9.10 -8.53
C ASP A 91 -2.49 9.97 -9.24
N THR A 92 -3.40 10.54 -8.46
CA THR A 92 -4.46 11.43 -8.95
C THR A 92 -4.14 12.87 -8.61
N LYS A 93 -4.14 13.74 -9.62
CA LYS A 93 -4.01 15.19 -9.48
C LYS A 93 -5.29 15.91 -9.88
N THR A 94 -5.52 17.05 -9.26
CA THR A 94 -6.52 18.02 -9.70
C THR A 94 -5.84 19.39 -9.77
N GLY A 95 -5.53 19.85 -10.98
CA GLY A 95 -4.58 20.95 -11.17
C GLY A 95 -3.18 20.53 -10.71
N ASP A 96 -2.53 21.37 -9.91
CA ASP A 96 -1.14 21.15 -9.45
C ASP A 96 -1.06 20.43 -8.10
N VAL A 97 -2.20 20.01 -7.53
CA VAL A 97 -2.24 19.34 -6.23
C VAL A 97 -2.64 17.87 -6.36
N TRP A 98 -2.05 17.04 -5.50
CA TRP A 98 -2.35 15.61 -5.40
C TRP A 98 -3.59 15.40 -4.54
N THR A 99 -4.56 14.64 -5.04
CA THR A 99 -5.88 14.45 -4.42
C THR A 99 -6.26 12.99 -4.21
N GLY A 100 -5.48 12.05 -4.73
CA GLY A 100 -5.75 10.64 -4.58
C GLY A 100 -4.70 9.75 -5.23
N ALA A 101 -4.97 8.46 -5.27
CA ALA A 101 -4.18 7.47 -5.99
C ALA A 101 -5.03 6.24 -6.34
N VAL A 102 -4.63 5.52 -7.38
CA VAL A 102 -5.11 4.17 -7.68
C VAL A 102 -4.10 3.19 -7.11
N ILE A 103 -4.56 2.31 -6.25
CA ILE A 103 -3.75 1.21 -5.71
C ILE A 103 -4.10 -0.08 -6.42
N THR A 104 -3.09 -0.91 -6.63
CA THR A 104 -3.22 -2.27 -7.17
C THR A 104 -2.72 -3.26 -6.14
N GLY A 105 -3.40 -4.39 -6.02
CA GLY A 105 -2.95 -5.54 -5.26
C GLY A 105 -2.99 -6.81 -6.09
N THR A 106 -1.89 -7.54 -6.09
CA THR A 106 -1.75 -8.84 -6.74
C THR A 106 -1.37 -9.91 -5.74
N ARG A 107 -1.83 -11.14 -5.98
CA ARG A 107 -1.51 -12.32 -5.20
C ARG A 107 -0.41 -13.10 -5.89
N ALA A 108 0.48 -13.64 -5.06
CA ALA A 108 1.37 -14.70 -5.49
C ALA A 108 0.51 -15.89 -5.97
N ARG A 109 0.73 -16.37 -7.18
CA ARG A 109 0.05 -17.55 -7.70
C ARG A 109 0.71 -18.80 -7.14
N SER A 110 -0.10 -19.80 -6.79
CA SER A 110 0.43 -21.11 -6.42
C SER A 110 1.09 -21.74 -7.64
N LEU A 111 2.20 -22.46 -7.43
CA LEU A 111 2.79 -23.28 -8.49
C LEU A 111 1.72 -24.23 -9.06
N PRO A 112 1.65 -24.39 -10.39
CA PRO A 112 0.75 -25.35 -10.99
C PRO A 112 0.99 -26.74 -10.39
N THR A 113 -0.07 -27.39 -9.91
CA THR A 113 0.05 -28.77 -9.42
C THR A 113 0.38 -29.66 -10.61
N LEU A 114 1.58 -30.22 -10.64
CA LEU A 114 1.99 -31.17 -11.68
C LEU A 114 1.40 -32.55 -11.37
N THR A 115 0.09 -32.70 -11.52
CA THR A 115 -0.56 -34.01 -11.44
C THR A 115 -0.18 -34.83 -12.67
N GLY A 116 0.65 -35.86 -12.49
CA GLY A 116 1.02 -36.81 -13.55
C GLY A 116 2.53 -37.04 -13.75
N VAL A 117 3.40 -36.38 -12.98
CA VAL A 117 4.87 -36.53 -13.12
C VAL A 117 5.32 -37.98 -12.93
N SER A 118 4.65 -38.76 -12.08
CA SER A 118 4.97 -40.19 -11.92
C SER A 118 4.77 -41.02 -13.19
N GLY A 119 3.76 -40.71 -14.02
CA GLY A 119 3.53 -41.38 -15.31
C GLY A 119 4.31 -40.77 -16.48
N LEU A 120 4.57 -39.46 -16.44
CA LEU A 120 5.31 -38.71 -17.46
C LEU A 120 6.82 -38.89 -17.39
N LEU A 121 7.39 -39.26 -16.23
CA LEU A 121 8.81 -39.62 -16.12
C LEU A 121 9.16 -40.91 -16.90
N THR A 122 8.17 -41.75 -17.21
CA THR A 122 8.35 -42.88 -18.14
C THR A 122 8.46 -42.43 -19.61
N ALA A 123 7.94 -41.25 -19.94
CA ALA A 123 8.00 -40.60 -21.25
C ALA A 123 8.74 -39.25 -21.12
N VAL A 124 9.97 -39.30 -20.62
CA VAL A 124 10.81 -38.18 -20.14
C VAL A 124 10.70 -36.90 -20.98
N ILE A 125 10.73 -37.02 -22.31
CA ILE A 125 10.67 -35.86 -23.22
C ILE A 125 9.30 -35.16 -23.16
N THR A 126 8.21 -35.92 -23.18
CA THR A 126 6.85 -35.38 -23.02
C THR A 126 6.66 -34.78 -21.63
N GLY A 127 7.24 -35.41 -20.59
CA GLY A 127 7.27 -34.90 -19.22
C GLY A 127 7.89 -33.51 -19.12
N ILE A 128 9.09 -33.36 -19.67
CA ILE A 128 9.86 -32.12 -19.63
C ILE A 128 9.15 -31.02 -20.45
N ASN A 129 8.61 -31.33 -21.62
CA ASN A 129 7.88 -30.35 -22.43
C ASN A 129 6.63 -29.83 -21.73
N THR A 130 5.92 -30.69 -21.00
CA THR A 130 4.73 -30.31 -20.23
C THR A 130 5.08 -29.38 -19.07
N VAL A 131 6.15 -29.70 -18.32
CA VAL A 131 6.66 -28.84 -17.25
C VAL A 131 7.17 -27.50 -17.79
N THR A 132 7.92 -27.54 -18.90
CA THR A 132 8.46 -26.33 -19.53
C THR A 132 7.35 -25.43 -20.02
N THR A 133 6.29 -25.99 -20.64
CA THR A 133 5.12 -25.23 -21.09
C THR A 133 4.35 -24.65 -19.90
N ALA A 134 4.18 -25.41 -18.82
CA ALA A 134 3.49 -24.95 -17.61
C ALA A 134 4.25 -23.83 -16.88
N LEU A 135 5.58 -23.80 -16.98
CA LEU A 135 6.44 -22.78 -16.38
C LEU A 135 6.74 -21.61 -17.34
N SER A 136 6.69 -21.83 -18.65
CA SER A 136 6.87 -20.77 -19.66
C SER A 136 5.67 -19.83 -19.61
N GLY A 137 5.88 -18.60 -19.15
CA GLY A 137 4.82 -17.62 -18.97
C GLY A 137 4.18 -17.62 -17.58
N PHE A 138 4.72 -18.41 -16.62
CA PHE A 138 4.33 -18.28 -15.23
C PHE A 138 4.87 -16.96 -14.65
N ASN A 139 3.98 -15.98 -14.50
CA ASN A 139 4.25 -14.79 -13.72
C ASN A 139 3.64 -14.99 -12.33
N LEU A 140 4.47 -14.86 -11.31
CA LEU A 140 4.11 -15.12 -9.93
C LEU A 140 3.03 -14.15 -9.42
N PHE A 141 2.89 -12.94 -9.99
CA PHE A 141 2.05 -11.87 -9.45
C PHE A 141 0.99 -11.38 -10.45
N THR A 142 0.15 -12.28 -10.96
CA THR A 142 -0.91 -11.92 -11.93
C THR A 142 -2.33 -12.01 -11.37
N ASP A 143 -2.54 -12.72 -10.26
CA ASP A 143 -3.89 -12.94 -9.76
C ASP A 143 -4.35 -11.72 -8.95
N PRO A 144 -5.51 -11.12 -9.25
CA PRO A 144 -5.97 -9.93 -8.54
C PRO A 144 -6.25 -10.24 -7.06
N ALA A 145 -5.82 -9.36 -6.16
CA ALA A 145 -6.10 -9.46 -4.73
C ALA A 145 -7.50 -8.98 -4.36
N ALA A 146 -8.51 -9.35 -5.15
CA ALA A 146 -9.88 -8.90 -5.00
C ALA A 146 -10.44 -9.17 -3.58
N GLY A 147 -11.22 -8.21 -3.07
CA GLY A 147 -11.86 -8.25 -1.76
C GLY A 147 -10.94 -7.98 -0.57
N VAL A 148 -9.64 -7.77 -0.80
CA VAL A 148 -8.69 -7.45 0.28
C VAL A 148 -8.87 -6.02 0.73
N VAL A 149 -8.97 -5.82 2.04
CA VAL A 149 -9.00 -4.50 2.65
C VAL A 149 -7.57 -4.01 2.84
N VAL A 150 -7.29 -2.80 2.36
CA VAL A 150 -5.98 -2.15 2.46
C VAL A 150 -6.11 -0.92 3.34
N ASN A 151 -5.27 -0.83 4.36
CA ASN A 151 -5.03 0.39 5.11
C ASN A 151 -4.08 1.27 4.29
N VAL A 152 -4.47 2.53 4.09
CA VAL A 152 -3.72 3.51 3.32
C VAL A 152 -3.30 4.63 4.26
N LEU A 153 -2.01 4.88 4.31
CA LEU A 153 -1.40 5.97 5.06
C LEU A 153 -0.73 6.92 4.08
N VAL A 154 -1.03 8.21 4.19
CA VAL A 154 -0.49 9.24 3.31
C VAL A 154 0.29 10.22 4.18
N ILE A 155 1.54 10.46 3.80
CA ILE A 155 2.48 11.29 4.53
C ILE A 155 2.95 12.39 3.60
N GLU A 156 2.84 13.63 4.05
CA GLU A 156 3.40 14.77 3.31
C GLU A 156 4.92 14.78 3.48
N PRO A 157 5.71 14.84 2.40
CA PRO A 157 7.15 14.93 2.51
C PRO A 157 7.53 16.27 3.15
N SER A 158 8.51 16.26 4.05
CA SER A 158 9.13 17.49 4.54
C SER A 158 9.86 18.17 3.38
N ALA A 159 9.51 19.43 3.10
CA ALA A 159 10.18 20.28 2.12
C ALA A 159 11.61 20.62 2.53
#